data_AF-A0A7C1SSX5-F1
#
_entry.id   AF-A0A7C1SSX5-F1
#
_cell.length_a   1.000
_cell.length_b   1.000
_cell.length_c   1.000
_cell.angle_alpha   90.00
_cell.angle_beta   90.00
_cell.angle_gamma   90.00
#
_symmetry.space_group_name_H-M   'P 1'
#
loop_
_entity.id
_entity.type
_entity.pdbx_description
1 polymer ?
#
loop_
_entity_poly.entity_id
_entity_poly.type
_entity_poly.pdbx_seq_one_letter_code
_entity_poly.pdbx_strand_id
1 'polypeptide(L)'
;MKRNRLIRGYWAWVSMLLTIGTGLAQGTWRWNPTLCYDDWHGYCESYACEEGMFYYVNNRERWECGGAPPTPGPGSLVYFDWTASSYQVRLHASVDVQSIWLNERGTFIWYGGNMTLRNPTNNAPGTWTNRGIVSIEGAVRLYGTLLSEQNGQLQISGNLVATRLRQASGSTVLLYGALETLFGFDLQSGSLLGVGVLQGTLNNTAGAISPGTDANRLGIITLDGNWTQGDNSVVEIDLYQDGHDFLMMRGASRQVHLGGKLRVRAIGDFIPPAGAFFDIIQLEPGSSWNRTGYFSMIAVDPTTLPCVGFEVQYLADRVRIVALRLGGADIDRSGCVDDADLLAVLFAFGLTGNRPEDVNCDNTVDDADLLIVLFNFGSGC
;
A
#
# COMPACT_ATOMS: atom_id res chain seq x y z
N MET A 1 28.28 -9.04 87.23
CA MET A 1 26.95 -9.69 87.21
C MET A 1 25.97 -8.78 86.48
N LYS A 2 25.58 -9.18 85.27
CA LYS A 2 24.53 -8.55 84.46
C LYS A 2 23.16 -8.92 85.03
N ARG A 3 22.19 -7.99 85.07
CA ARG A 3 20.81 -8.29 84.64
C ARG A 3 20.02 -7.02 84.30
N ASN A 4 19.55 -7.03 83.06
CA ASN A 4 18.91 -5.98 82.29
C ASN A 4 17.51 -5.60 82.80
N ARG A 5 17.18 -4.31 82.62
CA ARG A 5 15.82 -3.78 82.62
C ARG A 5 15.03 -4.31 81.41
N LEU A 6 13.80 -4.73 81.67
CA LEU A 6 12.78 -5.07 80.68
C LEU A 6 12.32 -3.81 79.93
N ILE A 7 12.44 -3.81 78.60
CA ILE A 7 11.70 -2.90 77.71
C ILE A 7 10.67 -3.75 76.98
N ARG A 8 9.40 -3.39 77.13
CA ARG A 8 8.26 -3.97 76.39
C ARG A 8 8.37 -3.58 74.91
N GLY A 9 8.71 -4.54 74.05
CA GLY A 9 8.58 -4.41 72.60
C GLY A 9 7.21 -4.92 72.15
N TYR A 10 6.38 -4.04 71.60
CA TYR A 10 5.20 -4.41 70.84
C TYR A 10 5.67 -5.10 69.54
N TRP A 11 5.30 -6.37 69.36
CA TRP A 11 5.47 -7.07 68.08
C TRP A 11 4.29 -6.71 67.18
N ALA A 12 4.48 -5.70 66.33
CA ALA A 12 3.62 -5.52 65.17
C ALA A 12 4.05 -6.54 64.12
N TRP A 13 3.25 -7.58 63.91
CA TRP A 13 3.35 -8.44 62.74
C TRP A 13 2.98 -7.60 61.52
N VAL A 14 3.97 -7.04 60.84
CA VAL A 14 3.80 -6.56 59.46
C VAL A 14 3.77 -7.81 58.60
N SER A 15 2.58 -8.36 58.38
CA SER A 15 2.35 -9.28 57.28
C SER A 15 2.51 -8.47 55.99
N MET A 16 3.74 -8.42 55.49
CA MET A 16 4.00 -8.02 54.11
C MET A 16 3.42 -9.14 53.24
N LEU A 17 2.14 -8.98 52.91
CA LEU A 17 1.55 -9.66 51.76
C LEU A 17 2.36 -9.19 50.55
N LEU A 18 3.40 -9.96 50.21
CA LEU A 18 4.01 -9.91 48.90
C LEU A 18 2.95 -10.49 47.95
N THR A 19 2.01 -9.64 47.52
CA THR A 19 1.29 -9.90 46.29
C THR A 19 2.35 -9.93 45.19
N ILE A 20 2.79 -11.13 44.83
CA ILE A 20 3.43 -11.37 43.55
C ILE A 20 2.30 -11.16 42.53
N GLY A 21 2.02 -9.89 42.24
CA GLY A 21 1.38 -9.53 41.00
C GLY A 21 2.40 -9.93 39.94
N THR A 22 2.16 -11.01 39.23
CA THR A 22 2.79 -11.28 37.94
C THR A 22 2.29 -10.22 36.96
N GLY A 23 2.70 -8.97 37.17
CA GLY A 23 2.52 -7.91 36.21
C GLY A 23 3.37 -8.29 35.02
N LEU A 24 2.72 -8.60 33.90
CA LEU A 24 3.41 -8.72 32.60
C LEU A 24 4.24 -7.45 32.42
N ALA A 25 5.55 -7.62 32.25
CA ALA A 25 6.51 -6.52 32.32
C ALA A 25 6.29 -5.53 31.15
N GLN A 26 5.48 -4.50 31.40
CA GLN A 26 5.39 -3.33 30.54
C GLN A 26 6.70 -2.55 30.66
N GLY A 27 7.53 -2.64 29.63
CA GLY A 27 8.82 -1.95 29.55
C GLY A 27 8.93 -1.13 28.27
N THR A 28 9.88 -0.18 28.25
CA THR A 28 10.34 0.43 27.00
C THR A 28 11.56 -0.33 26.52
N TRP A 29 11.50 -0.81 25.29
CA TRP A 29 12.58 -1.50 24.62
C TRP A 29 13.02 -0.68 23.41
N ARG A 30 14.32 -0.42 23.30
CA ARG A 30 14.91 0.35 22.20
C ARG A 30 16.03 -0.48 21.60
N TRP A 31 15.95 -0.80 20.32
CA TRP A 31 17.00 -1.60 19.70
C TRP A 31 18.24 -0.75 19.45
N ASN A 32 19.35 -1.12 20.09
CA ASN A 32 20.64 -0.52 19.81
C ASN A 32 21.57 -1.49 19.06
N PRO A 33 21.84 -1.26 17.77
CA PRO A 33 22.73 -2.11 16.98
C PRO A 33 24.18 -2.07 17.46
N THR A 34 24.55 -1.15 18.37
CA THR A 34 25.90 -1.09 18.95
C THR A 34 26.03 -1.90 20.25
N LEU A 35 24.92 -2.26 20.94
CA LEU A 35 24.95 -2.98 22.23
C LEU A 35 24.61 -4.47 22.07
N CYS A 36 25.52 -5.36 22.48
CA CYS A 36 25.44 -6.81 22.22
C CYS A 36 24.26 -7.56 22.88
N TYR A 37 23.43 -6.90 23.69
CA TYR A 37 22.37 -7.54 24.48
C TYR A 37 20.96 -7.17 24.01
N ASP A 38 20.82 -6.39 22.92
CA ASP A 38 19.52 -5.92 22.44
C ASP A 38 19.03 -6.69 21.20
N ASP A 39 19.57 -7.87 20.86
CA ASP A 39 19.22 -8.51 19.58
C ASP A 39 17.78 -9.06 19.56
N TRP A 40 17.01 -8.70 18.53
CA TRP A 40 15.65 -9.23 18.31
C TRP A 40 15.63 -10.28 17.20
N HIS A 41 16.01 -11.53 17.48
CA HIS A 41 15.75 -12.62 16.52
C HIS A 41 15.69 -14.02 17.15
N GLY A 42 14.58 -14.73 16.95
CA GLY A 42 14.50 -16.17 17.17
C GLY A 42 14.40 -16.92 15.84
N TYR A 43 15.49 -17.55 15.41
CA TYR A 43 15.46 -18.68 14.47
C TYR A 43 16.38 -19.76 15.03
N CYS A 44 15.86 -20.97 15.18
CA CYS A 44 16.64 -22.18 15.46
C CYS A 44 16.90 -22.90 14.14
N GLU A 45 18.14 -23.27 13.87
CA GLU A 45 18.38 -24.30 12.85
C GLU A 45 17.90 -25.68 13.31
N SER A 46 17.64 -26.57 12.35
CA SER A 46 17.32 -27.98 12.59
C SER A 46 18.54 -28.83 12.99
N TYR A 47 19.75 -28.27 12.90
CA TYR A 47 20.99 -28.95 13.29
C TYR A 47 21.33 -28.61 14.74
N ALA A 48 21.43 -29.65 15.55
CA ALA A 48 21.84 -29.53 16.94
C ALA A 48 23.33 -29.16 17.00
N CYS A 49 23.68 -28.09 17.71
CA CYS A 49 25.08 -27.74 18.01
C CYS A 49 25.63 -28.62 19.13
N GLU A 50 24.77 -28.99 20.07
CA GLU A 50 25.02 -29.98 21.13
C GLU A 50 23.72 -30.75 21.41
N GLU A 51 23.77 -31.85 22.17
CA GLU A 51 22.58 -32.66 22.49
C GLU A 51 21.49 -31.81 23.16
N GLY A 52 20.40 -31.57 22.45
CA GLY A 52 19.29 -30.73 22.93
C GLY A 52 19.47 -29.22 22.78
N MET A 53 20.55 -28.75 22.15
CA MET A 53 20.78 -27.32 21.86
C MET A 53 20.89 -27.04 20.37
N PHE A 54 20.28 -25.95 19.92
CA PHE A 54 20.28 -25.50 18.53
C PHE A 54 21.14 -24.25 18.36
N TYR A 55 21.63 -24.03 17.14
CA TYR A 55 22.24 -22.77 16.75
C TYR A 55 21.16 -21.67 16.62
N TYR A 56 21.50 -20.48 17.09
CA TYR A 56 20.73 -19.25 16.96
C TYR A 56 21.53 -18.20 16.20
N VAL A 57 20.87 -17.46 15.31
CA VAL A 57 21.46 -16.32 14.62
C VAL A 57 20.81 -15.03 15.11
N ASN A 58 21.60 -14.11 15.65
CA ASN A 58 21.08 -12.83 16.12
C ASN A 58 20.95 -11.79 14.96
N ASN A 59 20.38 -10.61 15.22
CA ASN A 59 20.24 -9.54 14.19
C ASN A 59 21.58 -8.96 13.69
N ARG A 60 22.70 -9.46 14.19
CA ARG A 60 24.07 -9.13 13.74
C ARG A 60 24.70 -10.28 12.96
N GLU A 61 23.92 -11.28 12.58
CA GLU A 61 24.36 -12.47 11.85
C GLU A 61 25.38 -13.32 12.62
N ARG A 62 25.41 -13.20 13.96
CA ARG A 62 26.26 -14.03 14.81
C ARG A 62 25.54 -15.30 15.22
N TRP A 63 26.29 -16.40 15.14
CA TRP A 63 25.85 -17.74 15.49
C TRP A 63 26.19 -18.06 16.95
N GLU A 64 25.20 -18.44 17.73
CA GLU A 64 25.34 -18.80 19.15
C GLU A 64 24.67 -20.16 19.41
N CYS A 65 25.35 -21.07 20.11
CA CYS A 65 24.78 -22.35 20.51
C CYS A 65 24.00 -22.19 21.83
N GLY A 66 22.74 -22.62 21.86
CA GLY A 66 21.93 -22.68 23.09
C GLY A 66 21.40 -21.35 23.65
N GLY A 67 21.75 -20.21 23.06
CA GLY A 67 21.31 -18.87 23.50
C GLY A 67 20.21 -18.27 22.62
N ALA A 68 18.95 -18.30 23.08
CA ALA A 68 17.91 -17.47 22.47
C ALA A 68 18.12 -15.99 22.88
N PRO A 69 18.22 -15.04 21.94
CA PRO A 69 18.44 -13.65 22.31
C PRO A 69 17.19 -13.07 23.00
N PRO A 70 17.37 -12.04 23.85
CA PRO A 70 16.29 -11.49 24.66
C PRO A 70 15.19 -10.90 23.78
N THR A 71 13.93 -11.25 24.07
CA THR A 71 12.76 -10.67 23.41
C THR A 71 12.04 -9.69 24.34
N PRO A 72 11.46 -8.60 23.80
CA PRO A 72 10.59 -7.74 24.59
C PRO A 72 9.40 -8.54 25.11
N GLY A 73 9.11 -8.39 26.40
CA GLY A 73 8.02 -9.11 27.06
C GLY A 73 6.62 -8.56 26.68
N PRO A 74 5.55 -9.31 27.01
CA PRO A 74 4.17 -8.90 26.76
C PRO A 74 3.87 -7.49 27.27
N GLY A 75 3.36 -6.64 26.39
CA GLY A 75 3.04 -5.25 26.68
C GLY A 75 4.19 -4.26 26.58
N SER A 76 5.36 -4.65 26.05
CA SER A 76 6.47 -3.72 25.85
C SER A 76 6.20 -2.69 24.75
N LEU A 77 6.73 -1.47 24.90
CA LEU A 77 6.80 -0.45 23.85
C LEU A 77 8.15 -0.59 23.13
N VAL A 78 8.15 -0.86 21.83
CA VAL A 78 9.34 -1.23 21.05
C VAL A 78 9.70 -0.11 20.07
N TYR A 79 10.89 0.47 20.19
CA TYR A 79 11.34 1.54 19.31
C TYR A 79 12.56 1.12 18.49
N PHE A 80 12.49 1.41 17.21
CA PHE A 80 13.52 1.27 16.20
C PHE A 80 13.82 2.68 15.63
N ASP A 81 14.59 3.47 16.38
CA ASP A 81 14.72 4.93 16.22
C ASP A 81 16.15 5.41 15.89
N TRP A 82 16.80 4.76 14.93
CA TRP A 82 18.18 5.05 14.54
C TRP A 82 18.39 6.43 13.91
N THR A 83 19.49 7.09 14.29
CA THR A 83 19.82 8.46 13.88
C THR A 83 21.09 8.58 13.03
N ALA A 84 21.86 7.50 12.87
CA ALA A 84 23.16 7.51 12.20
C ALA A 84 23.16 6.73 10.88
N SER A 85 22.73 5.46 10.89
CA SER A 85 22.78 4.56 9.73
C SER A 85 21.45 3.85 9.54
N SER A 86 21.24 3.27 8.35
CA SER A 86 20.15 2.33 8.11
C SER A 86 20.48 0.96 8.70
N TYR A 87 19.47 0.30 9.27
CA TYR A 87 19.63 -0.99 9.90
C TYR A 87 18.54 -1.96 9.49
N GLN A 88 18.93 -3.24 9.45
CA GLN A 88 18.02 -4.34 9.18
C GLN A 88 17.72 -5.11 10.47
N VAL A 89 16.46 -5.48 10.60
CA VAL A 89 15.92 -6.26 11.70
C VAL A 89 15.19 -7.44 11.09
N ARG A 90 15.50 -8.67 11.51
CA ARG A 90 14.87 -9.88 10.99
C ARG A 90 14.01 -10.51 12.07
N LEU A 91 12.86 -11.06 11.72
CA LEU A 91 11.96 -11.75 12.64
C LEU A 91 11.48 -13.10 12.08
N HIS A 92 11.72 -14.17 12.84
CA HIS A 92 11.19 -15.51 12.57
C HIS A 92 10.60 -16.15 13.86
N ALA A 93 10.03 -15.33 14.75
CA ALA A 93 9.48 -15.79 16.01
C ALA A 93 8.18 -15.07 16.34
N SER A 94 7.38 -15.67 17.23
CA SER A 94 6.18 -15.02 17.74
C SER A 94 6.54 -13.97 18.79
N VAL A 95 5.88 -12.81 18.71
CA VAL A 95 6.13 -11.65 19.56
C VAL A 95 4.80 -11.16 20.13
N ASP A 96 4.77 -10.86 21.43
CA ASP A 96 3.65 -10.22 22.10
C ASP A 96 4.18 -8.96 22.77
N VAL A 97 3.80 -7.80 22.25
CA VAL A 97 4.24 -6.48 22.70
C VAL A 97 3.05 -5.52 22.66
N GLN A 98 3.18 -4.32 23.20
CA GLN A 98 2.11 -3.34 23.12
C GLN A 98 2.11 -2.60 21.79
N SER A 99 3.20 -1.96 21.40
CA SER A 99 3.29 -1.18 20.17
C SER A 99 4.72 -1.12 19.65
N ILE A 100 4.87 -0.89 18.35
CA ILE A 100 6.15 -0.81 17.65
C ILE A 100 6.25 0.50 16.89
N TRP A 101 7.42 1.16 16.93
CA TRP A 101 7.74 2.32 16.10
C TRP A 101 8.99 2.05 15.28
N LEU A 102 8.82 1.98 13.95
CA LEU A 102 9.91 1.86 12.99
C LEU A 102 10.13 3.19 12.28
N ASN A 103 11.33 3.77 12.42
CA ASN A 103 11.66 5.01 11.74
C ASN A 103 12.10 4.80 10.28
N GLU A 104 12.29 5.89 9.56
CA GLU A 104 12.66 5.96 8.14
C GLU A 104 13.97 5.23 7.74
N ARG A 105 14.82 4.89 8.71
CA ARG A 105 16.10 4.21 8.47
C ARG A 105 16.03 2.71 8.71
N GLY A 106 14.87 2.24 9.16
CA GLY A 106 14.65 0.86 9.48
C GLY A 106 14.19 0.03 8.29
N THR A 107 14.79 -1.14 8.14
CA THR A 107 14.20 -2.22 7.37
C THR A 107 13.91 -3.38 8.30
N PHE A 108 12.66 -3.79 8.32
CA PHE A 108 12.17 -4.91 9.10
C PHE A 108 11.78 -6.02 8.16
N ILE A 109 12.38 -7.19 8.29
CA ILE A 109 12.10 -8.35 7.47
C ILE A 109 11.43 -9.42 8.33
N TRP A 110 10.22 -9.84 7.95
CA TRP A 110 9.41 -10.78 8.71
C TRP A 110 9.18 -12.07 7.92
N TYR A 111 9.79 -13.14 8.40
CA TYR A 111 9.75 -14.47 7.78
C TYR A 111 8.73 -15.41 8.42
N GLY A 112 8.57 -15.35 9.74
CA GLY A 112 7.76 -16.35 10.46
C GLY A 112 7.33 -15.91 11.84
N GLY A 113 6.38 -16.66 12.40
CA GLY A 113 5.76 -16.38 13.70
C GLY A 113 4.61 -15.37 13.62
N ASN A 114 3.92 -15.21 14.76
CA ASN A 114 2.79 -14.28 14.89
C ASN A 114 3.17 -13.08 15.74
N MET A 115 2.71 -11.90 15.36
CA MET A 115 2.90 -10.69 16.16
C MET A 115 1.56 -10.26 16.76
N THR A 116 1.52 -10.14 18.08
CA THR A 116 0.41 -9.58 18.82
C THR A 116 0.80 -8.23 19.39
N LEU A 117 0.01 -7.21 19.05
CA LEU A 117 0.12 -5.85 19.54
C LEU A 117 -1.05 -5.58 20.47
N ARG A 118 -0.81 -5.59 21.78
CA ARG A 118 -1.86 -5.34 22.79
C ARG A 118 -1.31 -4.82 24.10
N ASN A 119 -2.11 -4.02 24.79
CA ASN A 119 -1.92 -3.82 26.22
C ASN A 119 -2.40 -5.07 26.97
N PRO A 120 -1.53 -5.78 27.71
CA PRO A 120 -1.91 -7.04 28.35
C PRO A 120 -2.86 -6.89 29.53
N THR A 121 -3.00 -5.69 30.09
CA THR A 121 -3.88 -5.43 31.24
C THR A 121 -5.36 -5.42 30.85
N ASN A 122 -5.68 -4.95 29.65
CA ASN A 122 -7.05 -4.76 29.18
C ASN A 122 -7.31 -5.27 27.75
N ASN A 123 -6.32 -5.90 27.12
CA ASN A 123 -6.33 -6.34 25.72
C ASN A 123 -6.63 -5.22 24.71
N ALA A 124 -6.41 -3.95 25.07
CA ALA A 124 -6.55 -2.86 24.10
C ALA A 124 -5.55 -3.06 22.95
N PRO A 125 -6.00 -2.96 21.68
CA PRO A 125 -5.15 -3.24 20.53
C PRO A 125 -4.04 -2.20 20.40
N GLY A 126 -2.87 -2.70 20.07
CA GLY A 126 -1.67 -1.92 19.81
C GLY A 126 -1.50 -1.52 18.35
N THR A 127 -0.48 -0.70 18.09
CA THR A 127 -0.16 -0.22 16.74
C THR A 127 1.31 -0.43 16.43
N TRP A 128 1.59 -0.87 15.21
CA TRP A 128 2.91 -0.80 14.60
C TRP A 128 2.92 0.38 13.64
N THR A 129 3.61 1.45 14.04
CA THR A 129 3.84 2.63 13.21
C THR A 129 5.10 2.42 12.37
N ASN A 130 4.93 2.43 11.06
CA ASN A 130 5.98 2.22 10.07
C ASN A 130 6.26 3.49 9.27
N ARG A 131 7.49 3.99 9.36
CA ARG A 131 8.06 5.06 8.51
C ARG A 131 9.22 4.57 7.64
N GLY A 132 9.71 3.35 7.87
CA GLY A 132 10.81 2.72 7.14
C GLY A 132 10.30 1.70 6.14
N ILE A 133 10.90 0.53 6.08
CA ILE A 133 10.48 -0.58 5.21
C ILE A 133 10.10 -1.77 6.09
N VAL A 134 8.92 -2.34 5.86
CA VAL A 134 8.49 -3.63 6.42
C VAL A 134 8.34 -4.60 5.25
N SER A 135 9.24 -5.58 5.17
CA SER A 135 9.25 -6.66 4.18
C SER A 135 8.63 -7.92 4.79
N ILE A 136 7.55 -8.41 4.22
CA ILE A 136 6.93 -9.69 4.58
C ILE A 136 7.38 -10.73 3.58
N GLU A 137 8.22 -11.66 4.03
CA GLU A 137 8.87 -12.65 3.16
C GLU A 137 8.40 -14.09 3.41
N GLY A 138 7.66 -14.34 4.49
CA GLY A 138 7.03 -15.64 4.75
C GLY A 138 5.56 -15.53 5.14
N ALA A 139 5.05 -16.58 5.80
CA ALA A 139 3.63 -16.65 6.19
C ALA A 139 3.46 -16.22 7.65
N VAL A 140 2.88 -15.03 7.85
CA VAL A 140 2.83 -14.35 9.14
C VAL A 140 1.46 -13.76 9.44
N ARG A 141 1.17 -13.55 10.72
CA ARG A 141 -0.08 -12.96 11.17
C ARG A 141 0.16 -11.84 12.17
N LEU A 142 -0.49 -10.71 11.92
CA LEU A 142 -0.47 -9.52 12.78
C LEU A 142 -1.83 -9.33 13.47
N TYR A 143 -1.82 -9.40 14.79
CA TYR A 143 -2.93 -9.03 15.65
C TYR A 143 -2.72 -7.60 16.17
N GLY A 144 -3.43 -6.63 15.59
CA GLY A 144 -3.25 -5.22 15.88
C GLY A 144 -3.45 -4.35 14.64
N THR A 145 -3.03 -3.10 14.71
CA THR A 145 -3.03 -2.19 13.55
C THR A 145 -1.62 -2.02 13.02
N LEU A 146 -1.41 -2.25 11.72
CA LEU A 146 -0.23 -1.74 11.01
C LEU A 146 -0.59 -0.40 10.40
N LEU A 147 0.18 0.64 10.74
CA LEU A 147 0.03 2.00 10.24
C LEU A 147 1.29 2.39 9.47
N SER A 148 1.18 2.51 8.15
CA SER A 148 2.22 3.15 7.33
C SER A 148 1.98 4.66 7.25
N GLU A 149 3.01 5.44 7.56
CA GLU A 149 3.00 6.91 7.52
C GLU A 149 4.35 7.46 7.04
N GLN A 150 4.38 8.75 6.71
CA GLN A 150 5.47 9.40 5.97
C GLN A 150 5.87 8.59 4.72
N ASN A 151 7.11 8.12 4.64
CA ASN A 151 7.62 7.32 3.52
C ASN A 151 7.60 5.81 3.81
N GLY A 152 6.82 5.38 4.83
CA GLY A 152 6.71 3.99 5.24
C GLY A 152 6.27 3.07 4.09
N GLN A 153 7.05 2.02 3.84
CA GLN A 153 6.76 1.00 2.85
C GLN A 153 6.40 -0.33 3.52
N LEU A 154 5.34 -0.96 3.06
CA LEU A 154 5.00 -2.36 3.34
C LEU A 154 5.18 -3.16 2.06
N GLN A 155 6.16 -4.06 2.02
CA GLN A 155 6.46 -4.91 0.88
C GLN A 155 6.00 -6.34 1.19
N ILE A 156 5.28 -6.97 0.28
CA ILE A 156 4.63 -8.27 0.53
C ILE A 156 5.00 -9.24 -0.59
N SER A 157 6.01 -10.07 -0.35
CA SER A 157 6.39 -11.20 -1.20
C SER A 157 5.90 -12.55 -0.61
N GLY A 158 5.66 -12.60 0.70
CA GLY A 158 5.04 -13.72 1.41
C GLY A 158 3.52 -13.56 1.60
N ASN A 159 3.01 -14.08 2.72
CA ASN A 159 1.60 -14.02 3.08
C ASN A 159 1.43 -13.28 4.41
N LEU A 160 0.79 -12.11 4.38
CA LEU A 160 0.44 -11.36 5.58
C LEU A 160 -1.06 -11.48 5.85
N VAL A 161 -1.42 -11.99 7.02
CA VAL A 161 -2.77 -11.80 7.56
C VAL A 161 -2.74 -10.71 8.62
N ALA A 162 -3.23 -9.52 8.28
CA ALA A 162 -3.31 -8.38 9.17
C ALA A 162 -4.72 -8.20 9.72
N THR A 163 -4.83 -7.90 11.01
CA THR A 163 -6.12 -7.58 11.61
C THR A 163 -6.69 -6.27 11.04
N ARG A 164 -5.86 -5.23 10.97
CA ARG A 164 -6.21 -3.95 10.33
C ARG A 164 -4.96 -3.35 9.69
N LEU A 165 -5.12 -2.82 8.48
CA LEU A 165 -4.07 -2.04 7.81
C LEU A 165 -4.58 -0.61 7.58
N ARG A 166 -3.78 0.38 7.94
CA ARG A 166 -4.01 1.79 7.63
C ARG A 166 -2.81 2.35 6.92
N GLN A 167 -3.03 3.07 5.83
CA GLN A 167 -1.98 3.78 5.12
C GLN A 167 -2.33 5.26 5.04
N ALA A 168 -1.62 6.05 5.85
CA ALA A 168 -1.78 7.50 5.92
C ALA A 168 -0.85 8.23 4.95
N SER A 169 0.16 7.55 4.41
CA SER A 169 1.02 7.91 3.28
C SER A 169 1.99 6.75 2.99
N GLY A 170 2.98 6.94 2.11
CA GLY A 170 3.93 5.88 1.77
C GLY A 170 3.34 4.89 0.78
N SER A 171 3.74 3.62 0.86
CA SER A 171 3.30 2.61 -0.11
C SER A 171 3.13 1.22 0.48
N THR A 172 2.12 0.50 0.01
CA THR A 172 2.01 -0.95 0.13
C THR A 172 2.32 -1.53 -1.25
N VAL A 173 3.30 -2.42 -1.35
CA VAL A 173 3.77 -3.00 -2.60
C VAL A 173 3.58 -4.51 -2.54
N LEU A 174 2.72 -5.04 -3.40
CA LEU A 174 2.54 -6.47 -3.60
C LEU A 174 3.63 -6.95 -4.57
N LEU A 175 4.41 -7.94 -4.13
CA LEU A 175 5.52 -8.54 -4.86
C LEU A 175 5.24 -10.03 -5.07
N TYR A 176 4.12 -10.33 -5.71
CA TYR A 176 3.51 -11.64 -5.91
C TYR A 176 2.97 -12.32 -4.63
N GLY A 177 3.02 -11.62 -3.49
CA GLY A 177 2.48 -12.09 -2.22
C GLY A 177 0.97 -11.91 -2.05
N ALA A 178 0.46 -12.38 -0.92
CA ALA A 178 -0.94 -12.23 -0.51
C ALA A 178 -1.07 -11.39 0.77
N LEU A 179 -1.96 -10.42 0.75
CA LEU A 179 -2.35 -9.60 1.89
C LEU A 179 -3.80 -9.88 2.24
N GLU A 180 -4.07 -10.43 3.43
CA GLU A 180 -5.41 -10.57 3.98
C GLU A 180 -5.64 -9.52 5.07
N THR A 181 -6.76 -8.80 5.02
CA THR A 181 -7.17 -7.84 6.04
C THR A 181 -8.51 -8.22 6.66
N LEU A 182 -8.53 -8.46 7.97
CA LEU A 182 -9.73 -8.96 8.67
C LEU A 182 -10.76 -7.85 8.92
N PHE A 183 -10.30 -6.63 9.21
CA PHE A 183 -11.15 -5.45 9.42
C PHE A 183 -10.91 -4.35 8.37
N GLY A 184 -10.40 -4.77 7.21
CA GLY A 184 -10.17 -3.93 6.04
C GLY A 184 -8.80 -3.23 6.00
N PHE A 185 -8.54 -2.70 4.80
CA PHE A 185 -7.41 -1.84 4.47
C PHE A 185 -7.94 -0.42 4.20
N ASP A 186 -7.62 0.51 5.09
CA ASP A 186 -7.93 1.93 4.92
C ASP A 186 -6.76 2.63 4.21
N LEU A 187 -6.92 2.89 2.91
CA LEU A 187 -5.96 3.62 2.08
C LEU A 187 -6.36 5.10 2.07
N GLN A 188 -5.74 5.87 2.97
CA GLN A 188 -6.08 7.27 3.23
C GLN A 188 -5.18 8.25 2.46
N SER A 189 -4.01 7.78 2.02
CA SER A 189 -3.09 8.44 1.09
C SER A 189 -2.01 7.43 0.68
N GLY A 190 -1.02 7.87 -0.10
CA GLY A 190 0.04 6.99 -0.60
C GLY A 190 -0.50 6.02 -1.66
N SER A 191 0.21 4.91 -1.87
CA SER A 191 -0.09 4.01 -2.99
C SER A 191 -0.22 2.53 -2.59
N LEU A 192 -1.14 1.80 -3.22
CA LEU A 192 -1.12 0.35 -3.32
C LEU A 192 -0.60 -0.02 -4.71
N LEU A 193 0.53 -0.73 -4.75
CA LEU A 193 1.31 -0.99 -5.95
C LEU A 193 1.53 -2.49 -6.18
N GLY A 194 1.85 -2.83 -7.42
CA GLY A 194 2.48 -4.10 -7.77
C GLY A 194 1.53 -5.26 -8.03
N VAL A 195 2.06 -6.49 -8.02
CA VAL A 195 1.34 -7.69 -8.44
C VAL A 195 1.04 -8.56 -7.24
N GLY A 196 -0.20 -9.01 -7.06
CA GLY A 196 -0.54 -9.92 -5.97
C GLY A 196 -2.02 -9.94 -5.64
N VAL A 197 -2.34 -10.48 -4.47
CA VAL A 197 -3.73 -10.63 -4.01
C VAL A 197 -3.96 -9.83 -2.74
N LEU A 198 -4.98 -8.99 -2.74
CA LEU A 198 -5.55 -8.37 -1.54
C LEU A 198 -6.88 -9.05 -1.22
N GLN A 199 -6.95 -9.71 -0.07
CA GLN A 199 -8.16 -10.30 0.49
C GLN A 199 -8.71 -9.39 1.61
N GLY A 200 -10.01 -9.14 1.59
CA GLY A 200 -10.68 -8.26 2.55
C GLY A 200 -11.07 -6.91 1.96
N THR A 201 -11.80 -6.11 2.75
CA THR A 201 -12.37 -4.84 2.28
C THR A 201 -11.30 -3.77 2.07
N LEU A 202 -11.24 -3.19 0.88
CA LEU A 202 -10.40 -2.04 0.56
C LEU A 202 -11.22 -0.74 0.59
N ASN A 203 -10.87 0.17 1.49
CA ASN A 203 -11.44 1.51 1.59
C ASN A 203 -10.40 2.53 1.12
N ASN A 204 -10.43 2.87 -0.17
CA ASN A 204 -9.59 3.93 -0.71
C ASN A 204 -10.32 5.27 -0.61
N THR A 205 -9.80 6.18 0.21
CA THR A 205 -10.41 7.50 0.45
C THR A 205 -9.65 8.64 -0.22
N ALA A 206 -8.33 8.53 -0.34
CA ALA A 206 -7.51 9.50 -1.08
C ALA A 206 -6.13 8.96 -1.53
N GLY A 207 -5.94 7.64 -1.60
CA GLY A 207 -4.70 7.05 -2.12
C GLY A 207 -4.79 6.65 -3.59
N ALA A 208 -3.66 6.21 -4.14
CA ALA A 208 -3.53 5.69 -5.49
C ALA A 208 -3.47 4.16 -5.51
N ILE A 209 -4.15 3.53 -6.46
CA ILE A 209 -4.01 2.10 -6.76
C ILE A 209 -3.36 2.01 -8.15
N SER A 210 -2.22 1.34 -8.26
CA SER A 210 -1.47 1.18 -9.52
C SER A 210 -0.94 -0.25 -9.60
N PRO A 211 -1.51 -1.13 -10.43
CA PRO A 211 -1.02 -2.49 -10.57
C PRO A 211 0.46 -2.63 -10.98
N GLY A 212 1.03 -1.63 -11.66
CA GLY A 212 2.48 -1.58 -11.88
C GLY A 212 3.30 -1.41 -10.59
N THR A 213 4.51 -2.03 -10.54
CA THR A 213 5.47 -1.84 -9.42
C THR A 213 6.34 -0.60 -9.58
N ASP A 214 6.48 -0.11 -10.80
CA ASP A 214 7.18 1.11 -11.19
C ASP A 214 6.58 1.64 -12.50
N ALA A 215 7.07 2.79 -12.98
CA ALA A 215 6.51 3.47 -14.15
C ALA A 215 6.61 2.71 -15.48
N ASN A 216 7.31 1.57 -15.52
CA ASN A 216 7.60 0.83 -16.74
C ASN A 216 7.29 -0.67 -16.65
N ARG A 217 6.52 -1.08 -15.64
CA ARG A 217 6.14 -2.49 -15.46
C ARG A 217 4.65 -2.62 -15.31
N LEU A 218 4.06 -3.33 -16.26
CA LEU A 218 2.67 -3.75 -16.18
C LEU A 218 2.46 -4.70 -15.00
N GLY A 219 1.26 -4.67 -14.42
CA GLY A 219 0.89 -5.54 -13.33
C GLY A 219 -0.60 -5.78 -13.19
N ILE A 220 -0.92 -6.70 -12.28
CA ILE A 220 -2.30 -7.11 -11.97
C ILE A 220 -2.43 -7.19 -10.46
N ILE A 221 -3.33 -6.38 -9.89
CA ILE A 221 -3.75 -6.54 -8.50
C ILE A 221 -5.07 -7.29 -8.50
N THR A 222 -5.12 -8.42 -7.80
CA THR A 222 -6.36 -9.15 -7.55
C THR A 222 -6.99 -8.65 -6.25
N LEU A 223 -8.19 -8.10 -6.34
CA LEU A 223 -9.01 -7.68 -5.21
C LEU A 223 -10.07 -8.75 -4.92
N ASP A 224 -9.91 -9.43 -3.78
CA ASP A 224 -10.81 -10.46 -3.27
C ASP A 224 -11.54 -9.95 -2.03
N GLY A 225 -12.46 -9.00 -2.27
CA GLY A 225 -13.16 -8.28 -1.22
C GLY A 225 -14.01 -7.15 -1.77
N ASN A 226 -14.70 -6.44 -0.88
CA ASN A 226 -15.40 -5.22 -1.25
C ASN A 226 -14.40 -4.09 -1.50
N TRP A 227 -14.71 -3.19 -2.43
CA TRP A 227 -13.84 -2.07 -2.76
C TRP A 227 -14.64 -0.77 -2.83
N THR A 228 -14.24 0.22 -2.05
CA THR A 228 -14.71 1.60 -2.18
C THR A 228 -13.59 2.47 -2.69
N GLN A 229 -13.81 3.13 -3.82
CA GLN A 229 -12.94 4.17 -4.39
C GLN A 229 -13.59 5.54 -4.15
N GLY A 230 -13.02 6.34 -3.26
CA GLY A 230 -13.54 7.67 -2.92
C GLY A 230 -13.16 8.75 -3.92
N ASP A 231 -13.78 9.93 -3.79
CA ASP A 231 -13.68 11.03 -4.76
C ASP A 231 -12.27 11.62 -4.91
N ASN A 232 -11.44 11.54 -3.86
CA ASN A 232 -10.05 12.02 -3.89
C ASN A 232 -9.05 10.92 -4.25
N SER A 233 -9.54 9.71 -4.55
CA SER A 233 -8.71 8.54 -4.83
C SER A 233 -8.34 8.46 -6.30
N VAL A 234 -7.23 7.78 -6.59
CA VAL A 234 -6.76 7.58 -7.97
C VAL A 234 -6.64 6.09 -8.28
N VAL A 235 -7.02 5.69 -9.48
CA VAL A 235 -6.57 4.44 -10.12
C VAL A 235 -5.63 4.82 -11.26
N GLU A 236 -4.42 4.28 -11.27
CA GLU A 236 -3.44 4.48 -12.33
C GLU A 236 -3.36 3.24 -13.20
N ILE A 237 -3.35 3.46 -14.53
CA ILE A 237 -3.27 2.41 -15.54
C ILE A 237 -2.17 2.75 -16.53
N ASP A 238 -1.24 1.81 -16.65
CA ASP A 238 -0.17 1.87 -17.64
C ASP A 238 -0.52 1.05 -18.88
N LEU A 239 -0.29 1.62 -20.06
CA LEU A 239 -0.54 0.99 -21.35
C LEU A 239 0.77 0.67 -22.08
N TYR A 240 0.81 -0.45 -22.76
CA TYR A 240 1.89 -0.87 -23.64
C TYR A 240 1.33 -1.58 -24.88
N GLN A 241 2.18 -1.77 -25.91
CA GLN A 241 1.76 -2.36 -27.19
C GLN A 241 1.04 -3.72 -27.06
N ASP A 242 1.49 -4.56 -26.12
CA ASP A 242 1.04 -5.94 -25.97
C ASP A 242 0.42 -6.21 -24.58
N GLY A 243 0.09 -5.17 -23.83
CA GLY A 243 -0.49 -5.33 -22.51
C GLY A 243 -0.77 -4.02 -21.79
N HIS A 244 -1.48 -4.12 -20.68
CA HIS A 244 -1.86 -2.98 -19.85
C HIS A 244 -2.03 -3.41 -18.41
N ASP A 245 -1.98 -2.44 -17.50
CA ASP A 245 -2.37 -2.63 -16.11
C ASP A 245 -3.86 -2.92 -16.00
N PHE A 246 -4.23 -3.84 -15.12
CA PHE A 246 -5.63 -3.99 -14.76
C PHE A 246 -5.83 -4.54 -13.34
N LEU A 247 -7.02 -4.27 -12.81
CA LEU A 247 -7.51 -4.79 -11.54
C LEU A 247 -8.39 -6.00 -11.80
N MET A 248 -8.08 -7.11 -11.15
CA MET A 248 -8.91 -8.32 -11.20
C MET A 248 -9.80 -8.37 -9.96
N MET A 249 -11.11 -8.50 -10.14
CA MET A 249 -12.07 -8.66 -9.06
C MET A 249 -12.43 -10.13 -8.89
N ARG A 250 -12.22 -10.66 -7.68
CA ARG A 250 -12.47 -12.06 -7.32
C ARG A 250 -13.60 -12.19 -6.30
N GLY A 251 -14.40 -13.24 -6.47
CA GLY A 251 -15.41 -13.68 -5.52
C GLY A 251 -16.83 -13.27 -5.89
N ALA A 252 -17.80 -13.78 -5.13
CA ALA A 252 -19.22 -13.58 -5.40
C ALA A 252 -19.75 -12.34 -4.67
N SER A 253 -20.65 -11.61 -5.34
CA SER A 253 -21.45 -10.50 -4.80
C SER A 253 -20.62 -9.38 -4.16
N ARG A 254 -19.42 -9.11 -4.68
CA ARG A 254 -18.54 -8.03 -4.19
C ARG A 254 -19.21 -6.67 -4.37
N GLN A 255 -19.24 -5.86 -3.32
CA GLN A 255 -19.71 -4.48 -3.44
C GLN A 255 -18.55 -3.62 -3.93
N VAL A 256 -18.73 -2.96 -5.08
CA VAL A 256 -17.72 -2.09 -5.69
C VAL A 256 -18.32 -0.71 -5.93
N HIS A 257 -17.70 0.32 -5.37
CA HIS A 257 -18.05 1.71 -5.63
C HIS A 257 -16.89 2.40 -6.32
N LEU A 258 -17.14 2.95 -7.52
CA LEU A 258 -16.16 3.71 -8.28
C LEU A 258 -16.44 5.21 -8.12
N GLY A 259 -15.38 5.96 -7.82
CA GLY A 259 -15.35 7.40 -7.72
C GLY A 259 -13.96 7.91 -8.07
N GLY A 260 -13.76 9.22 -7.95
CA GLY A 260 -12.46 9.84 -8.12
C GLY A 260 -11.86 9.70 -9.52
N LYS A 261 -10.53 9.68 -9.59
CA LYS A 261 -9.78 9.87 -10.83
C LYS A 261 -9.25 8.55 -11.40
N LEU A 262 -9.44 8.36 -12.70
CA LEU A 262 -8.70 7.40 -13.51
C LEU A 262 -7.53 8.14 -14.18
N ARG A 263 -6.29 7.74 -13.88
CA ARG A 263 -5.08 8.25 -14.53
C ARG A 263 -4.57 7.21 -15.52
N VAL A 264 -4.27 7.62 -16.74
CA VAL A 264 -3.77 6.74 -17.80
C VAL A 264 -2.49 7.30 -18.39
N ARG A 265 -1.47 6.46 -18.54
CA ARG A 265 -0.21 6.79 -19.22
C ARG A 265 0.22 5.63 -20.12
N ALA A 266 1.14 5.89 -21.04
CA ALA A 266 1.82 4.85 -21.79
C ALA A 266 3.22 4.58 -21.23
N ILE A 267 3.67 3.34 -21.36
CA ILE A 267 5.06 2.95 -21.15
C ILE A 267 5.79 3.14 -22.48
N GLY A 268 6.90 3.90 -22.44
CA GLY A 268 7.68 4.20 -23.63
C GLY A 268 6.97 5.18 -24.58
N ASP A 269 7.07 4.93 -25.87
CA ASP A 269 6.52 5.74 -26.97
C ASP A 269 5.22 5.16 -27.55
N PHE A 270 4.56 4.27 -26.81
CA PHE A 270 3.34 3.62 -27.28
C PHE A 270 2.16 4.60 -27.36
N ILE A 271 1.60 4.75 -28.57
CA ILE A 271 0.36 5.49 -28.83
C ILE A 271 -0.72 4.50 -29.29
N PRO A 272 -1.81 4.29 -28.53
CA PRO A 272 -2.86 3.38 -28.93
C PRO A 272 -3.60 3.91 -30.17
N PRO A 273 -3.91 3.05 -31.15
CA PRO A 273 -4.80 3.42 -32.26
C PRO A 273 -6.18 3.86 -31.78
N ALA A 274 -6.84 4.75 -32.51
CA ALA A 274 -8.23 5.11 -32.23
C ALA A 274 -9.13 3.87 -32.26
N GLY A 275 -10.00 3.72 -31.26
CA GLY A 275 -10.86 2.55 -31.07
C GLY A 275 -10.19 1.35 -30.42
N ALA A 276 -8.87 1.38 -30.18
CA ALA A 276 -8.21 0.37 -29.35
C ALA A 276 -8.82 0.37 -27.94
N PHE A 277 -8.97 -0.80 -27.33
CA PHE A 277 -9.63 -0.92 -26.03
C PHE A 277 -8.78 -1.69 -25.03
N PHE A 278 -8.92 -1.32 -23.76
CA PHE A 278 -8.20 -1.92 -22.63
C PHE A 278 -9.17 -2.17 -21.49
N ASP A 279 -9.27 -3.42 -21.05
CA ASP A 279 -10.09 -3.82 -19.92
C ASP A 279 -9.32 -3.61 -18.61
N ILE A 280 -9.58 -2.49 -17.94
CA ILE A 280 -8.80 -2.00 -16.79
C ILE A 280 -9.30 -2.51 -15.45
N ILE A 281 -10.55 -2.98 -15.39
CA ILE A 281 -11.11 -3.69 -14.25
C ILE A 281 -11.91 -4.86 -14.80
N GLN A 282 -11.66 -6.08 -14.35
CA GLN A 282 -12.29 -7.28 -14.88
C GLN A 282 -12.75 -8.19 -13.74
N LEU A 283 -13.88 -8.87 -13.92
CA LEU A 283 -14.26 -9.99 -13.04
C LEU A 283 -13.47 -11.25 -13.42
N GLU A 284 -12.95 -11.95 -12.42
CA GLU A 284 -12.44 -13.30 -12.61
C GLU A 284 -13.60 -14.25 -12.99
N PRO A 285 -13.40 -15.24 -13.87
CA PRO A 285 -14.46 -16.19 -14.22
C PRO A 285 -15.16 -16.79 -12.99
N GLY A 286 -16.49 -16.73 -12.97
CA GLY A 286 -17.31 -17.20 -11.83
C GLY A 286 -17.49 -16.17 -10.70
N SER A 287 -16.87 -15.00 -10.80
CA SER A 287 -17.06 -13.89 -9.86
C SER A 287 -18.27 -13.03 -10.23
N SER A 288 -18.76 -12.25 -9.27
CA SER A 288 -19.82 -11.28 -9.50
C SER A 288 -19.65 -10.07 -8.59
N TRP A 289 -20.13 -8.92 -9.04
CA TRP A 289 -20.13 -7.69 -8.29
C TRP A 289 -21.47 -6.96 -8.35
N ASN A 290 -21.67 -6.05 -7.41
CA ASN A 290 -22.64 -4.97 -7.51
C ASN A 290 -21.84 -3.68 -7.62
N ARG A 291 -21.59 -3.25 -8.86
CA ARG A 291 -20.83 -2.02 -9.14
C ARG A 291 -21.77 -0.81 -9.13
N THR A 292 -21.38 0.21 -8.40
CA THR A 292 -22.02 1.53 -8.38
C THR A 292 -21.00 2.63 -8.67
N GLY A 293 -21.48 3.82 -9.02
CA GLY A 293 -20.62 4.97 -9.29
C GLY A 293 -19.86 4.88 -10.62
N TYR A 294 -19.00 5.86 -10.85
CA TYR A 294 -18.16 6.04 -12.04
C TYR A 294 -16.91 6.85 -11.66
N PHE A 295 -15.83 6.71 -12.43
CA PHE A 295 -14.70 7.65 -12.33
C PHE A 295 -15.19 9.05 -12.71
N SER A 296 -15.05 10.00 -11.79
CA SER A 296 -15.51 11.38 -11.97
C SER A 296 -14.57 12.20 -12.85
N MET A 297 -13.32 11.75 -13.01
CA MET A 297 -12.33 12.40 -13.87
C MET A 297 -11.45 11.36 -14.54
N ILE A 298 -11.16 11.58 -15.83
CA ILE A 298 -10.12 10.88 -16.57
C ILE A 298 -8.97 11.86 -16.76
N ALA A 299 -7.76 11.45 -16.39
CA ALA A 299 -6.55 12.24 -16.55
C ALA A 299 -5.55 11.43 -17.39
N VAL A 300 -5.33 11.86 -18.63
CA VAL A 300 -4.33 11.26 -19.51
C VAL A 300 -3.03 12.02 -19.35
N ASP A 301 -1.92 11.30 -19.22
CA ASP A 301 -0.59 11.90 -19.17
C ASP A 301 -0.19 12.41 -20.57
N PRO A 302 -0.14 13.74 -20.81
CA PRO A 302 0.13 14.27 -22.14
C PRO A 302 1.57 14.02 -22.61
N THR A 303 2.48 13.69 -21.68
CA THR A 303 3.89 13.44 -22.02
C THR A 303 4.10 12.06 -22.65
N THR A 304 3.27 11.09 -22.28
CA THR A 304 3.34 9.71 -22.80
C THR A 304 2.23 9.40 -23.79
N LEU A 305 1.10 10.11 -23.71
CA LEU A 305 -0.08 9.93 -24.55
C LEU A 305 -0.56 11.28 -25.14
N PRO A 306 0.28 11.98 -25.91
CA PRO A 306 -0.13 13.20 -26.60
C PRO A 306 -1.26 12.88 -27.60
N CYS A 307 -2.23 13.80 -27.72
CA CYS A 307 -3.36 13.63 -28.65
C CYS A 307 -4.23 12.39 -28.38
N VAL A 308 -4.28 11.87 -27.15
CA VAL A 308 -5.07 10.67 -26.84
C VAL A 308 -6.04 10.97 -25.70
N GLY A 309 -7.32 10.67 -25.94
CA GLY A 309 -8.37 10.68 -24.93
C GLY A 309 -8.87 9.26 -24.69
N PHE A 310 -9.69 9.08 -23.66
CA PHE A 310 -10.37 7.80 -23.44
C PHE A 310 -11.83 8.01 -23.11
N GLU A 311 -12.67 7.16 -23.68
CA GLU A 311 -14.03 6.93 -23.20
C GLU A 311 -14.03 5.74 -22.24
N VAL A 312 -14.75 5.83 -21.12
CA VAL A 312 -14.90 4.71 -20.18
C VAL A 312 -16.25 4.01 -20.39
N GLN A 313 -16.20 2.73 -20.69
CA GLN A 313 -17.35 1.85 -20.83
C GLN A 313 -17.51 0.98 -19.57
N TYR A 314 -18.69 1.11 -18.94
CA TYR A 314 -19.03 0.39 -17.72
C TYR A 314 -19.92 -0.82 -18.04
N LEU A 315 -19.31 -1.96 -18.33
CA LEU A 315 -19.99 -3.21 -18.70
C LEU A 315 -20.36 -4.05 -17.47
N ALA A 316 -21.19 -5.06 -17.62
CA ALA A 316 -21.64 -5.88 -16.49
C ALA A 316 -20.50 -6.67 -15.80
N ASP A 317 -19.46 -7.03 -16.54
CA ASP A 317 -18.36 -7.90 -16.09
C ASP A 317 -16.98 -7.21 -16.09
N ARG A 318 -16.90 -5.98 -16.60
CA ARG A 318 -15.64 -5.23 -16.71
C ARG A 318 -15.86 -3.72 -16.78
N VAL A 319 -14.78 -2.97 -16.57
CA VAL A 319 -14.64 -1.57 -16.95
C VAL A 319 -13.58 -1.50 -18.02
N ARG A 320 -13.93 -0.88 -19.14
CA ARG A 320 -13.11 -0.78 -20.35
C ARG A 320 -12.84 0.67 -20.65
N ILE A 321 -11.63 0.98 -21.10
CA ILE A 321 -11.34 2.26 -21.75
C ILE A 321 -11.17 2.04 -23.25
N VAL A 322 -11.65 2.98 -24.04
CA VAL A 322 -11.50 2.99 -25.50
C VAL A 322 -10.74 4.24 -25.89
N ALA A 323 -9.61 4.06 -26.58
CA ALA A 323 -8.75 5.12 -27.02
C ALA A 323 -9.45 5.97 -28.08
N LEU A 324 -9.38 7.28 -27.88
CA LEU A 324 -9.86 8.30 -28.79
C LEU A 324 -8.65 9.06 -29.31
N ARG A 325 -8.61 9.35 -30.61
CA ARG A 325 -7.65 10.34 -31.11
C ARG A 325 -8.21 11.73 -30.81
N LEU A 326 -7.46 12.50 -30.04
CA LEU A 326 -7.64 13.94 -29.89
C LEU A 326 -6.72 14.59 -30.93
N GLY A 327 -7.10 15.74 -31.47
CA GLY A 327 -6.38 16.35 -32.58
C GLY A 327 -6.91 15.94 -33.96
N GLY A 328 -6.80 16.87 -34.89
CA GLY A 328 -7.56 16.92 -36.13
C GLY A 328 -8.48 18.14 -36.15
N ALA A 329 -8.68 18.71 -37.34
CA ALA A 329 -9.45 19.94 -37.50
C ALA A 329 -10.97 19.74 -37.31
N ASP A 330 -11.45 18.49 -37.39
CA ASP A 330 -12.83 18.07 -37.08
C ASP A 330 -12.88 17.70 -35.58
N ILE A 331 -13.21 18.69 -34.77
CA ILE A 331 -13.14 18.68 -33.31
C ILE A 331 -14.36 17.98 -32.72
N ASP A 332 -15.54 18.23 -33.30
CA ASP A 332 -16.78 17.60 -32.85
C ASP A 332 -17.01 16.18 -33.43
N ARG A 333 -16.16 15.78 -34.38
CA ARG A 333 -16.15 14.48 -35.06
C ARG A 333 -17.43 14.24 -35.88
N SER A 334 -17.99 15.30 -36.44
CA SER A 334 -19.13 15.24 -37.34
C SER A 334 -18.78 14.65 -38.71
N GLY A 335 -17.48 14.61 -39.05
CA GLY A 335 -16.97 14.21 -40.35
C GLY A 335 -16.76 15.40 -41.30
N CYS A 336 -17.07 16.62 -40.88
CA CYS A 336 -16.83 17.87 -41.59
C CYS A 336 -15.94 18.77 -40.73
N VAL A 337 -15.13 19.62 -41.37
CA VAL A 337 -14.45 20.72 -40.70
C VAL A 337 -15.20 22.00 -41.03
N ASP A 338 -15.95 22.55 -40.08
CA ASP A 338 -16.79 23.72 -40.34
C ASP A 338 -16.74 24.78 -39.22
N ASP A 339 -17.72 25.68 -39.19
CA ASP A 339 -17.77 26.77 -38.23
C ASP A 339 -17.99 26.28 -36.79
N ALA A 340 -18.55 25.09 -36.58
CA ALA A 340 -18.66 24.48 -35.26
C ALA A 340 -17.27 24.17 -34.68
N ASP A 341 -16.37 23.58 -35.47
CA ASP A 341 -14.99 23.29 -35.05
C ASP A 341 -14.20 24.57 -34.81
N LEU A 342 -14.34 25.53 -35.72
CA LEU A 342 -13.68 26.83 -35.58
C LEU A 342 -14.09 27.55 -34.30
N LEU A 343 -15.39 27.54 -33.98
CA LEU A 343 -15.90 28.14 -32.76
C LEU A 343 -15.44 27.39 -31.51
N ALA A 344 -15.27 26.07 -31.57
CA ALA A 344 -14.74 25.28 -30.45
C ALA A 344 -13.34 25.77 -30.05
N VAL A 345 -12.40 25.89 -31.01
CA VAL A 345 -11.05 26.43 -30.74
C VAL A 345 -11.12 27.86 -30.19
N LEU A 346 -11.92 28.73 -30.80
CA LEU A 346 -12.02 30.12 -30.37
C LEU A 346 -12.56 30.28 -28.95
N PHE A 347 -13.49 29.42 -28.52
CA PHE A 347 -14.00 29.43 -27.15
C PHE A 347 -13.02 28.83 -26.14
N ALA A 348 -12.14 27.93 -26.59
CA ALA A 348 -11.12 27.30 -25.76
C ALA A 348 -9.77 28.03 -25.78
N PHE A 349 -9.64 29.13 -26.53
CA PHE A 349 -8.37 29.83 -26.73
C PHE A 349 -7.70 30.23 -25.40
N GLY A 350 -6.42 29.88 -25.25
CA GLY A 350 -5.61 30.08 -24.05
C GLY A 350 -5.82 29.03 -22.94
N LEU A 351 -6.69 28.05 -23.13
CA LEU A 351 -6.80 26.92 -22.20
C LEU A 351 -5.64 25.95 -22.40
N THR A 352 -5.25 25.26 -21.33
CA THR A 352 -4.20 24.24 -21.35
C THR A 352 -4.75 22.85 -21.04
N GLY A 353 -3.99 21.81 -21.37
CA GLY A 353 -4.34 20.42 -21.13
C GLY A 353 -4.70 19.67 -22.42
N ASN A 354 -4.56 18.34 -22.39
CA ASN A 354 -4.93 17.46 -23.49
C ASN A 354 -6.45 17.53 -23.76
N ARG A 355 -6.85 18.21 -24.83
CA ARG A 355 -8.22 18.58 -25.17
C ARG A 355 -8.48 18.42 -26.68
N PRO A 356 -9.74 18.23 -27.11
CA PRO A 356 -10.06 18.20 -28.54
C PRO A 356 -9.65 19.47 -29.30
N GLU A 357 -9.74 20.64 -28.66
CA GLU A 357 -9.45 21.95 -29.26
C GLU A 357 -7.96 22.26 -29.37
N ASP A 358 -7.10 21.52 -28.66
CA ASP A 358 -5.65 21.51 -28.81
C ASP A 358 -5.32 20.57 -29.97
N VAL A 359 -5.52 21.07 -31.18
CA VAL A 359 -5.50 20.33 -32.44
C VAL A 359 -4.09 19.85 -32.79
N ASN A 360 -3.07 20.62 -32.41
CA ASN A 360 -1.66 20.29 -32.61
C ASN A 360 -1.06 19.48 -31.44
N CYS A 361 -1.77 19.40 -30.32
CA CYS A 361 -1.42 18.68 -29.10
C CYS A 361 -0.16 19.16 -28.39
N ASP A 362 0.09 20.47 -28.39
CA ASP A 362 1.20 21.10 -27.66
C ASP A 362 0.82 21.48 -26.21
N ASN A 363 -0.37 21.06 -25.77
CA ASN A 363 -0.95 21.24 -24.45
C ASN A 363 -1.46 22.67 -24.17
N THR A 364 -1.55 23.52 -25.21
CA THR A 364 -2.12 24.86 -25.17
C THR A 364 -3.01 25.07 -26.38
N VAL A 365 -4.21 25.61 -26.19
CA VAL A 365 -5.06 26.02 -27.31
C VAL A 365 -4.65 27.43 -27.75
N ASP A 366 -4.02 27.58 -28.91
CA ASP A 366 -3.54 28.87 -29.39
C ASP A 366 -3.76 29.12 -30.90
N ASP A 367 -3.02 30.08 -31.46
CA ASP A 367 -3.15 30.46 -32.86
C ASP A 367 -2.67 29.35 -33.81
N ALA A 368 -1.79 28.46 -33.38
CA ALA A 368 -1.40 27.31 -34.17
C ALA A 368 -2.57 26.33 -34.36
N ASP A 369 -3.36 26.05 -33.32
CA ASP A 369 -4.56 25.21 -33.42
C ASP A 369 -5.61 25.85 -34.33
N LEU A 370 -5.84 27.14 -34.13
CA LEU A 370 -6.76 27.92 -34.94
C LEU A 370 -6.39 27.88 -36.43
N LEU A 371 -5.11 28.03 -36.74
CA LEU A 371 -4.63 27.96 -38.12
C LEU A 371 -4.82 26.57 -38.73
N ILE A 372 -4.65 25.49 -37.96
CA ILE A 372 -4.90 24.14 -38.46
C ILE A 372 -6.37 23.96 -38.84
N VAL A 373 -7.31 24.40 -38.01
CA VAL A 373 -8.75 24.36 -38.35
C VAL A 373 -9.04 25.18 -39.60
N LEU A 374 -8.54 26.41 -39.67
CA LEU A 374 -8.76 27.30 -40.82
C LEU A 374 -8.18 26.74 -42.12
N PHE A 375 -7.02 26.07 -42.08
CA PHE A 375 -6.43 25.45 -43.28
C PHE A 375 -7.21 24.23 -43.77
N ASN A 376 -7.96 23.57 -42.91
CA ASN A 376 -8.77 22.39 -43.25
C ASN A 376 -10.27 22.73 -43.40
N PHE A 377 -10.65 24.00 -43.26
CA PHE A 377 -12.04 24.44 -43.27
C PHE A 377 -12.76 24.07 -44.58
N GLY A 378 -13.92 23.43 -44.45
CA GLY A 378 -14.72 22.90 -45.55
C GLY A 378 -14.28 21.53 -46.07
N SER A 379 -13.36 20.83 -45.40
CA SER A 379 -12.99 19.44 -45.72
C SER A 379 -13.95 18.43 -45.07
N GLY A 380 -14.03 17.21 -45.62
CA GLY A 380 -14.87 16.13 -45.09
C GLY A 380 -16.35 16.20 -45.48
N CYS A 381 -16.75 17.33 -46.05
CA CYS A 381 -17.99 17.55 -46.77
C CYS A 381 -17.78 17.33 -48.30
#